data_AF-A0A524DQB0-F1
#
_entry.id   AF-A0A524DQB0-F1
#
_cell.length_a   1.000
_cell.length_b   1.000
_cell.length_c   1.000
_cell.angle_alpha   90.00
_cell.angle_beta   90.00
_cell.angle_gamma   90.00
#
_symmetry.space_group_name_H-M   'P 1'
#
loop_
_entity.id
_entity.type
_entity.pdbx_description
1 polymer ?
#
loop_
_entity_poly.entity_id
_entity_poly.type
_entity_poly.pdbx_seq_one_letter_code
_entity_poly.pdbx_strand_id
1 'polypeptide(L)'
;MNSETRAVLMRKLMTICPVCGKQIYGRDIDINNIERSRSKIEHWPLRYVHCHDNGKFPMHALMIYIDANFSVRGLETSNFIKIQK
;
A
#
# COMPACT_ATOMS: atom_id res chain seq x y z
N MET A 1 0.15 -3.24 19.68
CA MET A 1 1.39 -3.96 19.31
C MET A 1 2.60 -3.32 19.99
N ASN A 2 3.71 -4.03 20.24
CA ASN A 2 4.92 -3.42 20.82
C ASN A 2 5.74 -2.64 19.75
N SER A 3 6.79 -1.92 20.15
CA SER A 3 7.61 -1.09 19.26
C SER A 3 8.42 -1.92 18.24
N GLU A 4 8.95 -3.06 18.65
CA GLU A 4 9.76 -3.95 17.80
C GLU A 4 8.95 -4.52 16.65
N THR A 5 7.75 -5.05 16.92
CA THR A 5 6.87 -5.58 15.87
C THR A 5 6.40 -4.48 14.92
N ARG A 6 6.20 -3.24 15.39
CA ARG A 6 5.96 -2.08 14.49
C ARG A 6 7.15 -1.82 13.58
N ALA A 7 8.37 -1.85 14.09
CA ALA A 7 9.57 -1.65 13.28
C ALA A 7 9.72 -2.73 12.20
N VAL A 8 9.37 -3.98 12.52
CA VAL A 8 9.33 -5.08 11.53
C VAL A 8 8.30 -4.80 10.45
N LEU A 9 7.08 -4.38 10.80
CA LEU A 9 6.05 -4.08 9.81
C LEU A 9 6.43 -2.93 8.88
N MET A 10 7.08 -1.88 9.38
CA MET A 10 7.56 -0.77 8.54
C MET A 10 8.59 -1.22 7.49
N ARG A 11 9.35 -2.29 7.78
CA ARG A 11 10.37 -2.86 6.88
C ARG A 11 9.86 -4.03 6.06
N LYS A 12 8.64 -4.52 6.32
CA LYS A 12 8.03 -5.62 5.57
C LYS A 12 7.83 -5.19 4.12
N LEU A 13 8.31 -6.00 3.18
CA LEU A 13 7.93 -5.87 1.78
C LEU A 13 6.46 -6.27 1.66
N MET A 14 5.62 -5.32 1.24
CA MET A 14 4.17 -5.51 1.16
C MET A 14 3.79 -6.03 -0.21
N THR A 15 4.34 -5.43 -1.25
CA THR A 15 4.10 -5.81 -2.64
C THR A 15 5.15 -5.20 -3.57
N ILE A 16 5.11 -5.56 -4.85
CA ILE A 16 5.87 -4.94 -5.93
C ILE A 16 4.86 -4.29 -6.87
N CYS A 17 5.08 -3.03 -7.22
CA CYS A 17 4.21 -2.33 -8.16
C CYS A 17 4.25 -3.04 -9.53
N PRO A 18 3.12 -3.57 -10.04
CA PRO A 18 3.10 -4.26 -11.32
C PRO A 18 3.28 -3.31 -12.52
N VAL A 19 3.13 -1.99 -12.34
CA VAL A 19 3.31 -0.99 -13.40
C VAL A 19 4.79 -0.66 -13.62
N CYS A 20 5.53 -0.44 -12.54
CA CYS A 20 6.88 0.13 -12.61
C CYS A 20 7.96 -0.68 -11.88
N GLY A 21 7.60 -1.81 -11.26
CA GLY A 21 8.52 -2.69 -10.55
C GLY A 21 9.01 -2.17 -9.20
N LYS A 22 8.52 -1.01 -8.72
CA LYS A 22 8.93 -0.45 -7.43
C LYS A 22 8.48 -1.36 -6.28
N GLN A 23 9.42 -1.72 -5.40
CA GLN A 23 9.12 -2.41 -4.15
C GLN A 23 8.41 -1.45 -3.19
N ILE A 24 7.26 -1.87 -2.67
CA ILE A 24 6.44 -1.09 -1.74
C ILE A 24 6.53 -1.77 -0.38
N TYR A 25 7.09 -1.05 0.59
CA TYR A 25 7.28 -1.49 1.96
C TYR A 25 6.20 -0.94 2.88
N GLY A 26 6.07 -1.50 4.07
CA GLY A 26 5.15 -1.02 5.09
C GLY A 26 5.33 0.46 5.45
N ARG A 27 6.53 1.02 5.28
CA ARG A 27 6.81 2.46 5.46
C ARG A 27 6.31 3.36 4.31
N ASP A 28 6.15 2.80 3.12
CA ASP A 28 5.70 3.54 1.92
C ASP A 28 4.17 3.66 1.88
N ILE A 29 3.50 2.83 2.68
CA ILE A 29 2.08 2.89 2.98
C ILE A 29 1.91 3.35 4.43
N ASP A 30 0.79 3.95 4.80
CA ASP A 30 0.59 4.45 6.16
C ASP A 30 0.23 3.31 7.15
N ILE A 31 1.05 2.24 7.20
CA ILE A 31 0.74 1.00 7.91
C ILE A 31 0.58 1.20 9.42
N ASN A 32 1.30 2.17 9.99
CA ASN A 32 1.20 2.52 11.40
C ASN A 32 -0.18 3.12 11.72
N ASN A 33 -0.71 3.97 10.83
CA ASN A 33 -2.02 4.56 11.02
C ASN A 33 -3.12 3.53 10.79
N ILE A 34 -2.96 2.64 9.81
CA ILE A 34 -3.84 1.46 9.64
C ILE A 34 -3.82 0.59 10.92
N GLU A 35 -2.67 0.37 11.54
CA GLU A 35 -2.60 -0.39 12.81
C GLU A 35 -3.29 0.33 13.96
N ARG A 36 -3.05 1.63 14.12
CA ARG A 36 -3.69 2.45 15.16
C ARG A 36 -5.20 2.55 14.97
N SER A 37 -5.67 2.52 13.73
CA SER A 37 -7.09 2.58 13.38
C SER A 37 -7.74 1.20 13.20
N ARG A 38 -7.04 0.10 13.49
CA ARG A 38 -7.52 -1.27 13.28
C ARG A 38 -8.91 -1.52 13.85
N SER A 39 -9.22 -1.00 15.05
CA SER A 39 -10.52 -1.16 15.70
C SER A 39 -11.66 -0.38 15.03
N LYS A 40 -11.34 0.55 14.13
CA LYS A 40 -12.29 1.36 13.36
C LYS A 40 -12.50 0.84 11.94
N ILE A 41 -11.77 -0.20 11.53
CA ILE A 41 -11.91 -0.80 10.21
C ILE A 41 -13.07 -1.79 10.26
N GLU A 42 -14.18 -1.44 9.62
CA GLU A 42 -15.42 -2.23 9.62
C GLU A 42 -15.31 -3.50 8.76
N HIS A 43 -14.52 -3.45 7.68
CA HIS A 43 -14.41 -4.54 6.72
C HIS A 43 -12.97 -4.80 6.27
N TRP A 44 -12.67 -6.07 6.07
CA TRP A 44 -11.41 -6.56 5.52
C TRP A 44 -11.68 -7.38 4.24
N PRO A 45 -10.78 -7.33 3.23
CA PRO A 45 -9.55 -6.55 3.20
C PRO A 45 -9.80 -5.03 3.08
N LEU A 46 -8.98 -4.24 3.77
CA LEU A 46 -8.97 -2.78 3.66
C LEU A 46 -8.44 -2.41 2.28
N ARG A 47 -9.17 -1.55 1.58
CA ARG A 47 -8.76 -0.97 0.31
C ARG A 47 -7.94 0.30 0.57
N TYR A 48 -6.68 0.31 0.16
CA TYR A 48 -5.75 1.43 0.33
C TYR A 48 -5.20 1.89 -1.03
N VAL A 49 -5.27 3.19 -1.33
CA VAL A 49 -4.71 3.75 -2.56
C VAL A 49 -3.31 4.28 -2.28
N HIS A 50 -2.31 3.72 -2.96
CA HIS A 50 -0.93 4.18 -2.90
C HIS A 50 -0.52 4.80 -4.23
N CYS A 51 -0.21 6.09 -4.22
CA CYS A 51 0.30 6.81 -5.39
C CYS A 51 1.81 6.97 -5.30
N HIS A 52 2.52 6.70 -6.38
CA HIS A 52 3.96 6.93 -6.47
C HIS A 52 4.45 7.11 -7.90
N ASP A 53 5.65 7.67 -8.03
CA ASP A 53 6.53 7.53 -9.18
C ASP A 53 7.81 6.78 -8.79
N ASN A 54 8.62 6.42 -9.77
CA ASN A 54 9.95 5.84 -9.56
C ASN A 54 11.06 6.54 -10.37
N GLY A 55 10.80 7.78 -10.82
CA GLY A 55 11.68 8.54 -11.72
C GLY A 55 11.73 8.07 -13.19
N LYS A 56 11.40 6.79 -13.48
CA LYS A 56 11.36 6.23 -14.84
C LYS A 56 9.95 6.11 -15.40
N PHE A 57 8.97 5.92 -14.53
CA PHE A 57 7.54 5.86 -14.84
C PHE A 57 6.81 7.05 -14.21
N PRO A 58 5.81 7.62 -14.90
CA PRO A 58 5.04 8.73 -14.37
C PRO A 58 4.28 8.32 -13.10
N MET A 59 3.83 9.33 -12.34
CA MET A 59 2.97 9.15 -11.18
C MET A 59 1.76 8.27 -11.53
N HIS A 60 1.54 7.21 -10.74
CA HIS A 60 0.42 6.30 -10.89
C HIS A 60 -0.07 5.82 -9.52
N ALA A 61 -1.28 5.30 -9.50
CA ALA A 61 -2.00 4.85 -8.33
C ALA A 61 -2.18 3.34 -8.39
N LEU A 62 -1.87 2.70 -7.28
CA LEU A 62 -2.06 1.29 -7.04
C LEU A 62 -3.09 1.14 -5.92
N MET A 63 -4.15 0.40 -6.20
CA MET A 63 -5.09 -0.04 -5.19
C MET A 63 -4.55 -1.31 -4.54
N ILE A 64 -4.38 -1.29 -3.24
CA ILE A 64 -3.81 -2.37 -2.44
C ILE A 64 -4.88 -2.87 -1.49
N TYR A 65 -5.17 -4.16 -1.52
CA TYR A 65 -6.08 -4.80 -0.58
C TYR A 65 -5.28 -5.43 0.56
N ILE A 66 -5.34 -4.86 1.75
CA ILE A 66 -4.56 -5.29 2.92
C ILE A 66 -5.50 -6.02 3.88
N ASP A 67 -5.12 -7.19 4.37
CA ASP A 67 -5.92 -7.92 5.36
C ASP A 67 -5.61 -7.52 6.81
N ALA A 68 -6.36 -8.11 7.74
CA ALA A 68 -6.16 -7.91 9.17
C ALA A 68 -4.80 -8.41 9.68
N ASN A 69 -4.03 -9.15 8.89
CA ASN A 69 -2.66 -9.57 9.24
C ASN A 69 -1.60 -8.69 8.56
N PHE A 70 -2.00 -7.51 8.06
CA PHE A 70 -1.15 -6.58 7.32
C PHE A 70 -0.44 -7.27 6.14
N SER A 71 -1.14 -8.17 5.46
CA SER A 71 -0.66 -8.86 4.27
C SER A 71 -1.48 -8.40 3.07
N VAL A 72 -0.81 -8.20 1.94
CA VAL A 72 -1.49 -7.81 0.70
C VAL A 72 -2.18 -9.04 0.10
N ARG A 73 -3.47 -8.92 -0.18
CA ARG A 73 -4.34 -9.98 -0.73
C ARG A 73 -4.70 -9.76 -2.19
N GLY A 74 -4.58 -8.54 -2.68
CA GLY A 74 -4.89 -8.20 -4.06
C GLY A 74 -4.33 -6.83 -4.42
N LEU A 75 -4.21 -6.61 -5.73
CA LEU A 75 -3.76 -5.36 -6.33
C LEU A 75 -4.66 -5.04 -7.52
N GLU A 76 -5.06 -3.78 -7.65
CA GLU A 76 -5.63 -3.26 -8.89
C GLU A 76 -4.83 -2.05 -9.34
N THR A 77 -4.43 -2.06 -10.61
CA THR A 77 -3.80 -0.92 -11.25
C THR A 77 -4.87 -0.07 -11.89
N SER A 78 -4.93 1.20 -11.53
CA SER A 78 -5.65 2.16 -12.36
C SER A 78 -4.77 2.50 -13.56
N ASN A 79 -5.23 2.15 -14.77
CA ASN A 79 -4.67 2.74 -15.97
C ASN A 79 -5.06 4.21 -15.97
N PHE A 80 -4.11 5.11 -15.72
CA PHE A 80 -4.35 6.54 -15.89
C PHE A 80 -4.62 6.80 -17.37
N ILE A 81 -5.90 6.92 -17.73
CA ILE A 81 -6.28 7.59 -18.97
C ILE A 81 -5.79 9.02 -18.79
N LYS A 82 -4.77 9.39 -19.57
CA LYS A 82 -4.24 10.75 -19.64
C LYS A 82 -5.43 11.69 -19.88
N ILE A 83 -5.91 12.41 -18.87
CA ILE A 83 -6.84 13.52 -19.11
C ILE A 83 -5.99 14.64 -19.70
N GLN A 84 -5.78 14.59 -21.01
CA GLN A 84 -5.25 15.72 -21.75
C GLN A 84 -6.28 16.85 -21.67
N LYS A 85 -5.83 18.04 -21.25
CA LYS A 85 -6.55 19.29 -21.55
C LYS A 85 -6.38 19.60 -23.03
#